data_AF-A0AAV8VSJ7-F1
#
_entry.id   AF-A0AAV8VSJ7-F1
#
_cell.length_a   1.000
_cell.length_b   1.000
_cell.length_c   1.000
_cell.angle_alpha   90.00
_cell.angle_beta   90.00
_cell.angle_gamma   90.00
#
_symmetry.space_group_name_H-M   'P 1'
#
loop_
_entity.id
_entity.type
_entity.pdbx_description
1 polymer ?
#
loop_
_entity_poly.entity_id
_entity_poly.type
_entity_poly.pdbx_seq_one_letter_code
_entity_poly.pdbx_strand_id
1 'polypeptide(L)'
;MEIYAQAIRDKGGALPNCWGFIDGTARAICKPTNDQENYYSGHKRFHCIKYQSVLCPDGIIASLKGGWPGRRHDAAIFTQSNLYAELQQVAVFPNNNYVLYGDQAYGVRELLLAPYRTHINLEDYQRQFNASMKLLRVAVEWGVPENVESMYKVGVLLTNCHTTLYSSQTAQYFYVNPPGLEEYIGE
;
A
#
# COMPACT_ATOMS: atom_id res chain seq x y z
N MET A 1 0.47 14.10 -8.94
CA MET A 1 1.81 13.47 -8.88
C MET A 1 2.92 14.51 -8.70
N GLU A 2 2.92 15.62 -9.43
CA GLU A 2 3.95 16.67 -9.30
C GLU A 2 4.12 17.19 -7.87
N ILE A 3 3.02 17.54 -7.20
CA ILE A 3 3.02 18.02 -5.80
C ILE A 3 3.67 16.99 -4.87
N TYR A 4 3.33 15.71 -5.02
CA TYR A 4 3.91 14.64 -4.23
C TYR A 4 5.40 14.45 -4.51
N ALA A 5 5.81 14.54 -5.78
CA ALA A 5 7.20 14.46 -6.14
C ALA A 5 8.02 15.64 -5.60
N GLN A 6 7.46 16.86 -5.63
CA GLN A 6 8.08 18.01 -4.98
C GLN A 6 8.21 17.79 -3.46
N ALA A 7 7.16 17.31 -2.79
CA ALA A 7 7.21 17.05 -1.35
C ALA A 7 8.29 16.01 -0.97
N ILE A 8 8.44 14.95 -1.78
CA ILE A 8 9.50 13.94 -1.61
C ILE A 8 10.90 14.56 -1.80
N ARG A 9 11.07 15.39 -2.84
CA ARG A 9 12.32 16.13 -3.09
C ARG A 9 12.68 17.06 -1.93
N ASP A 10 11.71 17.82 -1.42
CA ASP A 10 11.90 18.81 -0.34
C ASP A 10 12.33 18.15 0.98
N LYS A 11 12.00 16.87 1.16
CA LYS A 11 12.47 16.05 2.29
C LYS A 11 13.82 15.36 2.04
N GLY A 12 14.49 15.68 0.94
CA GLY A 12 15.82 15.15 0.60
C GLY A 12 15.79 13.88 -0.25
N GLY A 13 14.65 13.51 -0.85
CA GLY A 13 14.55 12.35 -1.73
C GLY A 13 15.42 12.50 -2.97
N ALA A 14 16.29 11.51 -3.22
CA ALA A 14 17.21 11.55 -4.37
C ALA A 14 16.52 11.30 -5.72
N LEU A 15 15.28 10.80 -5.72
CA LEU A 15 14.50 10.59 -6.94
C LEU A 15 13.57 11.78 -7.20
N PRO A 16 13.89 12.64 -8.19
CA PRO A 16 13.13 13.85 -8.38
C PRO A 16 11.69 13.57 -8.80
N ASN A 17 11.43 12.54 -9.59
CA ASN A 17 10.11 12.21 -10.11
C ASN A 17 9.37 11.13 -9.31
N CYS A 18 9.85 10.78 -8.11
CA CYS A 18 9.17 9.82 -7.24
C CYS A 18 7.92 10.45 -6.64
N TRP A 19 6.73 9.90 -6.88
CA TRP A 19 5.47 10.47 -6.37
C TRP A 19 4.82 9.65 -5.25
N GLY A 20 5.33 8.45 -4.99
CA GLY A 20 4.74 7.54 -4.02
C GLY A 20 5.58 6.29 -3.85
N PHE A 21 5.18 5.48 -2.88
CA PHE A 21 5.94 4.31 -2.47
C PHE A 21 5.07 3.07 -2.52
N ILE A 22 5.65 1.97 -3.01
CA ILE A 22 4.99 0.67 -3.04
C ILE A 22 5.59 -0.24 -1.98
N ASP A 23 4.72 -0.89 -1.21
CA ASP A 23 5.14 -1.86 -0.19
C ASP A 23 4.24 -3.09 -0.14
N GLY A 24 4.83 -4.21 0.28
CA GLY A 24 4.15 -5.47 0.51
C GLY A 24 3.89 -5.70 2.00
N THR A 25 2.64 -5.61 2.43
CA THR A 25 2.27 -5.81 3.83
C THR A 25 1.73 -7.21 4.07
N ALA A 26 2.29 -7.91 5.06
CA ALA A 26 1.81 -9.22 5.51
C ALA A 26 0.89 -9.07 6.72
N ARG A 27 -0.33 -9.58 6.62
CA ARG A 27 -1.33 -9.59 7.71
C ARG A 27 -1.43 -10.96 8.31
N ALA A 28 -1.08 -11.07 9.59
CA ALA A 28 -1.17 -12.32 10.32
C ALA A 28 -2.61 -12.85 10.31
N ILE A 29 -2.73 -14.16 10.13
CA ILE A 29 -3.98 -14.90 10.25
C ILE A 29 -3.77 -16.06 11.22
N CYS A 30 -4.87 -16.60 11.73
CA CYS A 30 -4.84 -17.88 12.42
C CYS A 30 -4.27 -18.95 11.48
N LYS A 31 -3.61 -19.96 12.06
CA LYS A 31 -3.13 -21.12 11.30
C LYS A 31 -4.35 -21.78 10.62
N PRO A 32 -4.40 -21.83 9.28
CA PRO A 32 -5.52 -22.44 8.58
C PRO A 32 -5.42 -23.96 8.66
N THR A 33 -6.57 -24.64 8.63
CA THR A 33 -6.67 -26.11 8.65
C THR A 33 -6.20 -26.73 7.33
N ASN A 34 -6.52 -26.07 6.21
CA ASN A 34 -6.14 -26.49 4.85
C ASN A 34 -5.10 -25.52 4.27
N ASP A 35 -4.25 -26.00 3.36
CA ASP A 35 -3.26 -25.19 2.62
C ASP A 35 -2.32 -24.34 3.51
N GLN A 36 -2.04 -24.81 4.72
CA GLN A 36 -1.24 -24.10 5.72
C GLN A 36 0.08 -23.57 5.17
N GLU A 37 0.80 -24.39 4.40
CA GLU A 37 2.08 -24.04 3.78
C GLU A 37 1.99 -22.86 2.81
N ASN A 38 0.84 -22.66 2.15
CA ASN A 38 0.64 -21.56 1.20
C ASN A 38 0.51 -20.23 1.93
N TYR A 39 -0.07 -20.23 3.12
CA TYR A 39 -0.22 -19.03 3.95
C TYR A 39 0.98 -18.76 4.84
N TYR A 40 1.87 -19.72 5.05
CA TYR A 40 3.05 -19.51 5.88
C TYR A 40 4.13 -18.69 5.13
N SER A 41 4.52 -17.55 5.69
CA SER A 41 5.65 -16.76 5.18
C SER A 41 6.94 -17.20 5.86
N GLY A 42 7.88 -17.77 5.09
CA GLY A 42 9.19 -18.16 5.63
C GLY A 42 10.03 -16.98 6.14
N HIS A 43 9.87 -15.80 5.53
CA HIS A 43 10.57 -14.58 5.93
C HIS A 43 10.00 -13.98 7.23
N LYS A 44 8.67 -13.90 7.34
CA LYS A 44 8.00 -13.32 8.52
C LYS A 44 7.78 -14.33 9.66
N ARG A 45 7.85 -15.63 9.37
CA ARG A 45 7.69 -16.77 10.30
C ARG A 45 6.30 -16.86 10.96
N PHE A 46 5.25 -16.49 10.23
CA PHE A 46 3.85 -16.70 10.63
C PHE A 46 2.93 -16.91 9.42
N HIS A 47 1.70 -17.40 9.66
CA HIS A 47 0.66 -17.52 8.62
C HIS A 47 0.07 -16.15 8.33
N CYS A 48 0.05 -15.75 7.07
CA CYS A 48 -0.41 -14.43 6.68
C CYS A 48 -1.07 -14.40 5.31
N ILE A 49 -1.83 -13.33 5.09
CA ILE A 49 -2.26 -12.87 3.77
C ILE A 49 -1.45 -11.63 3.42
N LYS A 50 -0.96 -11.56 2.19
CA LYS A 50 -0.20 -10.42 1.68
C LYS A 50 -1.10 -9.46 0.90
N TYR A 51 -0.80 -8.19 1.10
CA TYR A 51 -1.38 -7.05 0.41
C TYR A 51 -0.25 -6.21 -0.19
N GLN A 52 -0.53 -5.56 -1.30
CA GLN A 52 0.32 -4.59 -1.94
C GLN A 52 -0.37 -3.23 -1.85
N SER A 53 0.33 -2.24 -1.32
CA SER A 53 -0.19 -0.88 -1.20
C SER A 53 0.74 0.13 -1.87
N VAL A 54 0.14 1.14 -2.49
CA VAL A 54 0.81 2.36 -2.94
C VAL A 54 0.39 3.50 -2.03
N LEU A 55 1.35 4.16 -1.40
CA LEU A 55 1.12 5.27 -0.49
C LEU A 55 1.69 6.57 -1.05
N CYS A 56 0.90 7.63 -0.88
CA CYS A 56 1.25 8.99 -1.22
C CYS A 56 1.86 9.73 0.00
N PRO A 57 2.64 10.81 -0.23
CA PRO A 57 3.22 11.63 0.85
C PRO A 57 2.22 12.25 1.84
N ASP A 58 0.94 12.34 1.50
CA ASP A 58 -0.14 12.82 2.37
C ASP A 58 -0.76 11.70 3.23
N GLY A 59 -0.23 10.48 3.16
CA GLY A 59 -0.71 9.32 3.89
C GLY A 59 -1.84 8.56 3.22
N ILE A 60 -2.32 9.02 2.05
CA ILE A 60 -3.38 8.33 1.31
C ILE A 60 -2.82 7.05 0.68
N ILE A 61 -3.55 5.94 0.87
CA ILE A 61 -3.32 4.69 0.15
C ILE A 61 -4.00 4.81 -1.23
N ALA A 62 -3.22 5.17 -2.26
CA ALA A 62 -3.70 5.38 -3.63
C ALA A 62 -4.11 4.08 -4.33
N SER A 63 -3.54 2.95 -3.91
CA SER A 63 -3.91 1.62 -4.41
C SER A 63 -3.70 0.59 -3.32
N LEU A 64 -4.68 -0.29 -3.12
CA LEU A 64 -4.58 -1.44 -2.23
C LEU A 64 -5.08 -2.67 -2.99
N LYS A 65 -4.17 -3.59 -3.29
CA LYS A 65 -4.47 -4.87 -3.92
C LYS A 65 -4.10 -5.97 -2.94
N GLY A 66 -4.80 -7.10 -2.94
CA GLY A 66 -4.61 -8.06 -1.86
C GLY A 66 -5.21 -9.45 -2.04
N GLY A 67 -5.14 -10.21 -0.95
CA GLY A 67 -5.72 -11.54 -0.86
C GLY A 67 -4.75 -12.67 -1.23
N TRP A 68 -3.45 -12.39 -1.35
CA TRP A 68 -2.48 -13.41 -1.75
C TRP A 68 -1.98 -14.24 -0.57
N PRO A 69 -1.73 -15.54 -0.76
CA PRO A 69 -1.13 -16.38 0.28
C PRO A 69 0.26 -15.88 0.71
N GLY A 70 0.57 -15.99 2.00
CA GLY A 70 1.80 -15.48 2.63
C GLY A 70 3.11 -15.98 2.03
N ARG A 71 3.10 -17.15 1.38
CA ARG A 71 4.25 -17.72 0.68
C ARG A 71 4.60 -16.97 -0.61
N ARG A 72 3.69 -16.19 -1.19
CA ARG A 72 3.91 -15.48 -2.45
C ARG A 72 4.98 -14.40 -2.31
N HIS A 73 5.86 -14.31 -3.31
CA HIS A 73 6.88 -13.26 -3.42
C HIS A 73 6.28 -11.96 -3.93
N ASP A 74 6.85 -10.83 -3.51
CA ASP A 74 6.30 -9.51 -3.83
C ASP A 74 6.40 -9.18 -5.33
N ALA A 75 7.46 -9.64 -6.02
CA ALA A 75 7.53 -9.62 -7.49
C ALA A 75 6.36 -10.34 -8.18
N ALA A 76 5.94 -11.49 -7.64
CA ALA A 76 4.83 -12.26 -8.20
C ALA A 76 3.51 -11.53 -7.95
N ILE A 77 3.33 -10.96 -6.75
CA ILE A 77 2.17 -10.13 -6.41
C ILE A 77 2.08 -8.92 -7.34
N PHE A 78 3.18 -8.21 -7.57
CA PHE A 78 3.22 -7.05 -8.47
C PHE A 78 2.89 -7.39 -9.92
N THR A 79 3.33 -8.56 -10.38
CA THR A 79 2.96 -9.05 -11.72
C THR A 79 1.47 -9.38 -11.80
N GLN A 80 0.91 -9.98 -10.74
CA GLN A 80 -0.51 -10.40 -10.70
C GLN A 80 -1.47 -9.25 -10.40
N SER A 81 -1.04 -8.18 -9.73
CA SER A 81 -1.89 -7.06 -9.34
C SER A 81 -2.28 -6.14 -10.49
N ASN A 82 -1.64 -6.31 -11.66
CA ASN A 82 -1.77 -5.45 -12.84
C ASN A 82 -1.39 -3.98 -12.59
N LEU A 83 -0.74 -3.68 -11.45
CA LEU A 83 -0.41 -2.31 -11.06
C LEU A 83 0.52 -1.61 -12.06
N TYR A 84 1.44 -2.34 -12.70
CA TYR A 84 2.33 -1.73 -13.69
C TYR A 84 1.57 -1.20 -14.92
N ALA A 85 0.56 -1.93 -15.39
CA ALA A 85 -0.27 -1.47 -16.51
C ALA A 85 -1.10 -0.25 -16.11
N GLU A 86 -1.63 -0.23 -14.88
CA GLU A 86 -2.31 0.95 -14.33
C GLU A 86 -1.35 2.15 -14.28
N LEU A 87 -0.11 1.96 -13.81
CA LEU A 87 0.92 3.01 -13.78
C LEU A 87 1.24 3.57 -15.17
N GLN A 88 1.33 2.72 -16.19
CA GLN A 88 1.58 3.17 -17.56
C GLN A 88 0.49 4.09 -18.09
N GLN A 89 -0.75 3.98 -17.58
CA GLN A 89 -1.87 4.84 -17.98
C GLN A 89 -1.88 6.18 -17.25
N VAL A 90 -1.40 6.24 -15.99
CA VAL A 90 -1.58 7.40 -15.12
C VAL A 90 -0.29 8.17 -14.79
N ALA A 91 0.88 7.56 -15.00
CA ALA A 91 2.16 8.11 -14.57
C ALA A 91 3.09 8.52 -15.74
N VAL A 92 2.64 8.31 -16.98
CA VAL A 92 3.35 8.72 -18.20
C VAL A 92 2.81 10.07 -18.67
N PHE A 93 3.66 11.09 -18.74
CA PHE A 93 3.28 12.42 -19.23
C PHE A 93 4.24 12.87 -20.33
N PRO A 94 3.82 13.79 -21.23
CA PRO A 94 4.63 14.19 -22.38
C PRO A 94 6.05 14.66 -22.04
N ASN A 95 6.24 15.29 -20.88
CA ASN A 95 7.50 15.91 -20.49
C ASN A 95 8.20 15.22 -19.31
N ASN A 96 7.51 14.35 -18.57
CA ASN A 96 8.09 13.70 -17.40
C ASN A 96 7.28 12.48 -16.95
N ASN A 97 7.94 11.34 -16.82
CA ASN A 97 7.33 10.17 -16.22
C ASN A 97 7.50 10.22 -14.70
N TYR A 98 6.44 9.89 -13.98
CA TYR A 98 6.46 9.79 -12.52
C TYR A 98 6.66 8.33 -12.10
N VAL A 99 7.52 8.11 -11.12
CA VAL A 99 7.93 6.76 -10.69
C VAL A 99 7.43 6.45 -9.30
N LEU A 100 7.15 5.18 -9.05
CA LEU A 100 7.06 4.65 -7.71
C LEU A 100 8.43 4.20 -7.21
N TYR A 101 8.63 4.26 -5.91
CA TYR A 101 9.79 3.66 -5.25
C TYR A 101 9.38 2.49 -4.36
N GLY A 102 10.01 1.34 -4.56
CA GLY A 102 9.66 0.11 -3.86
C GLY A 102 10.87 -0.62 -3.29
N ASP A 103 10.60 -1.73 -2.61
CA ASP A 103 11.67 -2.64 -2.20
C ASP A 103 12.31 -3.40 -3.37
N GLN A 104 13.54 -3.87 -3.16
CA GLN A 104 14.31 -4.62 -4.16
C GLN A 104 13.58 -5.88 -4.66
N ALA A 105 12.70 -6.44 -3.83
CA ALA A 105 11.88 -7.59 -4.17
C ALA A 105 10.95 -7.35 -5.37
N TYR A 106 10.64 -6.10 -5.74
CA TYR A 106 9.82 -5.77 -6.90
C TYR A 106 10.59 -5.71 -8.23
N GLY A 107 11.92 -5.57 -8.16
CA GLY A 107 12.76 -5.30 -9.32
C GLY A 107 12.64 -3.86 -9.84
N VAL A 108 13.54 -3.49 -10.75
CA VAL A 108 13.58 -2.15 -11.37
C VAL A 108 12.90 -2.20 -12.73
N ARG A 109 12.06 -1.20 -13.01
CA ARG A 109 11.36 -0.94 -14.29
C ARG A 109 11.33 0.56 -14.54
N GLU A 110 10.84 0.98 -15.70
CA GLU A 110 10.78 2.41 -16.09
C GLU A 110 9.98 3.26 -15.09
N LEU A 111 8.83 2.76 -14.62
CA LEU A 111 7.93 3.46 -13.68
C LEU A 111 8.05 2.98 -12.23
N LEU A 112 9.00 2.07 -11.94
CA LEU A 112 9.20 1.51 -10.60
C LEU A 112 10.68 1.34 -10.32
N LEU A 113 11.20 2.14 -9.40
CA LEU A 113 12.60 2.11 -9.00
C LEU A 113 12.77 1.47 -7.61
N ALA A 114 13.97 0.97 -7.34
CA ALA A 114 14.32 0.29 -6.10
C ALA A 114 15.75 0.68 -5.65
N PRO A 115 16.11 0.47 -4.39
CA PRO A 115 17.47 0.76 -3.90
C PRO A 115 18.54 -0.06 -4.63
N TYR A 116 19.76 0.49 -4.74
CA TYR A 116 20.93 -0.26 -5.20
C TYR A 116 21.21 -1.47 -4.30
N ARG A 117 21.59 -2.61 -4.89
CA ARG A 117 21.80 -3.88 -4.18
C ARG A 117 22.97 -3.80 -3.21
N THR A 118 22.71 -4.04 -1.93
CA THR A 118 23.69 -3.90 -0.84
C THR A 118 24.75 -5.01 -0.78
N HIS A 119 24.57 -6.11 -1.51
CA HIS A 119 25.53 -7.21 -1.58
C HIS A 119 26.70 -6.96 -2.55
N ILE A 120 26.71 -5.80 -3.21
CA ILE A 120 27.79 -5.35 -4.10
C ILE A 120 28.54 -4.24 -3.36
N ASN A 121 29.83 -4.07 -3.61
CA ASN A 121 30.59 -2.93 -3.11
C ASN A 121 29.96 -1.63 -3.65
N LEU A 122 29.09 -1.02 -2.84
CA LEU A 122 28.37 0.20 -3.20
C LEU A 122 29.34 1.39 -3.16
N GLU A 123 29.32 2.16 -4.24
CA GLU A 123 29.96 3.48 -4.30
C GLU A 123 29.25 4.45 -3.35
N ASP A 124 29.96 5.51 -2.94
CA ASP A 124 29.44 6.46 -1.95
C ASP A 124 28.15 7.13 -2.40
N TYR A 125 28.03 7.47 -3.69
CA TYR A 125 26.80 8.06 -4.23
C TYR A 125 25.61 7.09 -4.15
N GLN A 126 25.83 5.78 -4.31
CA GLN A 126 24.79 4.75 -4.21
C GLN A 126 24.34 4.57 -2.76
N ARG A 127 25.28 4.65 -1.81
CA ARG A 127 24.97 4.63 -0.38
C ARG A 127 24.16 5.85 0.04
N GLN A 128 24.55 7.03 -0.43
CA GLN A 128 23.82 8.27 -0.19
C GLN A 128 22.41 8.23 -0.77
N PHE A 129 22.26 7.74 -2.01
CA PHE A 129 20.97 7.52 -2.65
C PHE A 129 20.08 6.57 -1.84
N ASN A 130 20.60 5.40 -1.47
CA ASN A 130 19.84 4.43 -0.69
C ASN A 130 19.45 4.99 0.68
N ALA A 131 20.34 5.74 1.34
CA ALA A 131 20.09 6.34 2.64
C ALA A 131 18.98 7.41 2.57
N SER A 132 19.02 8.29 1.57
CA SER A 132 18.02 9.37 1.42
C SER A 132 16.62 8.80 1.14
N MET A 133 16.53 7.77 0.31
CA MET A 133 15.26 7.13 -0.02
C MET A 133 14.74 6.22 1.11
N LYS A 134 15.63 5.58 1.88
CA LYS A 134 15.23 4.68 2.98
C LYS A 134 14.44 5.42 4.06
N LEU A 135 14.85 6.62 4.45
CA LEU A 135 14.14 7.41 5.46
C LEU A 135 12.71 7.75 5.01
N LEU A 136 12.55 8.13 3.75
CA LEU A 136 11.24 8.46 3.17
C LEU A 136 10.36 7.22 3.02
N ARG A 137 10.96 6.07 2.70
CA ARG A 137 10.25 4.79 2.65
C ARG A 137 9.75 4.36 4.04
N VAL A 138 10.47 4.64 5.12
CA VAL A 138 9.98 4.34 6.48
C VAL A 138 8.74 5.17 6.83
N ALA A 139 8.64 6.41 6.35
CA ALA A 139 7.45 7.23 6.58
C ALA A 139 6.17 6.62 5.96
N VAL A 140 6.31 5.76 4.96
CA VAL A 140 5.20 5.01 4.34
C VAL A 140 4.64 3.96 5.28
N GLU A 141 5.50 3.33 6.08
CA GLU A 141 5.05 2.33 7.05
C GLU A 141 4.12 2.95 8.10
N TRP A 142 4.20 4.27 8.35
CA TRP A 142 3.29 4.98 9.26
C TRP A 142 1.84 5.06 8.76
N GLY A 143 1.63 5.11 7.44
CA GLY A 143 0.30 5.28 6.85
C GLY A 143 -0.52 3.98 6.77
N VAL A 144 0.12 2.84 7.00
CA VAL A 144 -0.52 1.52 6.89
C VAL A 144 -0.96 1.07 8.28
N PRO A 145 -2.28 0.96 8.58
CA PRO A 145 -2.75 0.58 9.90
C PRO A 145 -2.14 -0.75 10.33
N GLU A 146 -1.45 -0.82 11.46
CA GLU A 146 -0.70 -2.03 11.83
C GLU A 146 -1.58 -3.18 12.31
N ASN A 147 -2.73 -2.88 12.94
CA ASN A 147 -3.60 -3.88 13.53
C ASN A 147 -4.95 -4.03 12.80
N VAL A 148 -5.48 -5.26 12.82
CA VAL A 148 -6.76 -5.61 12.19
C VAL A 148 -7.93 -4.96 12.91
N GLU A 149 -7.80 -4.68 14.21
CA GLU A 149 -8.83 -4.04 15.02
C GLU A 149 -9.17 -2.64 14.50
N SER A 150 -8.17 -1.80 14.26
CA SER A 150 -8.34 -0.46 13.70
C SER A 150 -8.95 -0.52 12.31
N MET A 151 -8.51 -1.45 11.46
CA MET A 151 -9.11 -1.64 10.14
C MET A 151 -10.58 -2.05 10.24
N TYR A 152 -10.92 -2.93 11.17
CA TYR A 152 -12.30 -3.38 11.40
C TYR A 152 -13.18 -2.23 11.90
N LYS A 153 -12.69 -1.44 12.87
CA LYS A 153 -13.41 -0.23 13.36
C LYS A 153 -13.70 0.75 12.22
N VAL A 154 -12.70 1.04 11.39
CA VAL A 154 -12.88 1.90 10.20
C VAL A 154 -13.86 1.27 9.21
N GLY A 155 -13.77 -0.04 8.95
CA GLY A 155 -14.68 -0.76 8.07
C GLY A 155 -16.13 -0.72 8.56
N VAL A 156 -16.36 -0.88 9.86
CA VAL A 156 -17.68 -0.75 10.49
C VAL A 156 -18.18 0.69 10.37
N LEU A 157 -17.36 1.69 10.70
CA LEU A 157 -17.72 3.10 10.57
C LEU A 157 -18.16 3.43 9.13
N LEU A 158 -17.37 3.04 8.13
CA LEU A 158 -17.68 3.29 6.72
C LEU A 158 -18.94 2.53 6.26
N THR A 159 -19.14 1.29 6.74
CA THR A 159 -20.34 0.50 6.45
C THR A 159 -21.59 1.14 7.05
N ASN A 160 -21.47 1.68 8.26
CA ASN A 160 -22.56 2.39 8.90
C ASN A 160 -22.85 3.71 8.18
N CYS A 161 -21.83 4.50 7.82
CA CYS A 161 -22.00 5.69 6.98
C CYS A 161 -22.64 5.39 5.63
N HIS A 162 -22.28 4.28 4.99
CA HIS A 162 -22.96 3.83 3.76
C HIS A 162 -24.43 3.50 4.04
N THR A 163 -24.70 2.81 5.15
CA THR A 163 -26.07 2.45 5.53
C THR A 163 -26.92 3.68 5.85
N THR A 164 -26.38 4.70 6.53
CA THR A 164 -27.10 5.96 6.80
C THR A 164 -27.41 6.72 5.51
N LEU A 165 -26.50 6.71 4.52
CA LEU A 165 -26.69 7.39 3.24
C LEU A 165 -27.64 6.67 2.28
N TYR A 166 -27.62 5.33 2.25
CA TYR A 166 -28.27 4.54 1.20
C TYR A 166 -29.29 3.51 1.71
N SER A 167 -29.52 3.44 3.02
CA SER A 167 -30.29 2.37 3.69
C SER A 167 -29.62 0.99 3.53
N SER A 168 -30.28 -0.05 4.05
CA SER A 168 -29.84 -1.46 3.93
C SER A 168 -31.02 -2.41 3.76
N GLN A 169 -30.76 -3.63 3.30
CA GLN A 169 -31.77 -4.68 3.24
C GLN A 169 -32.39 -4.96 4.62
N THR A 170 -31.59 -4.88 5.69
CA THR A 170 -32.05 -5.03 7.08
C THR A 170 -33.01 -3.90 7.46
N ALA A 171 -32.66 -2.64 7.20
CA ALA A 171 -33.49 -1.48 7.47
C ALA A 171 -34.84 -1.57 6.73
N GLN A 172 -34.82 -2.01 5.48
CA GLN A 172 -36.02 -2.23 4.67
C GLN A 172 -36.88 -3.37 5.22
N TYR A 173 -36.27 -4.48 5.61
CA TYR A 173 -36.98 -5.63 6.16
C TYR A 173 -37.72 -5.30 7.46
N PHE A 174 -37.08 -4.54 8.35
CA PHE A 174 -37.67 -4.13 9.62
C PHE A 174 -38.48 -2.82 9.55
N TYR A 175 -38.52 -2.15 8.40
CA TYR A 175 -39.16 -0.83 8.22
C TYR A 175 -38.62 0.24 9.19
N VAL A 176 -37.32 0.21 9.48
CA VAL A 176 -36.65 1.17 10.36
C VAL A 176 -35.55 1.90 9.59
N ASN A 177 -35.67 3.21 9.46
CA ASN A 177 -34.66 4.03 8.80
C ASN A 177 -33.44 4.22 9.73
N PRO A 178 -32.21 4.15 9.19
CA PRO A 178 -31.03 4.53 9.94
C PRO A 178 -31.02 6.04 10.23
N PRO A 179 -30.27 6.50 11.26
CA PRO A 179 -30.10 7.92 11.55
C PRO A 179 -29.41 8.65 10.38
N GLY A 180 -29.49 9.98 10.39
CA GLY A 180 -28.76 10.81 9.42
C GLY A 180 -27.23 10.65 9.56
N LEU A 181 -26.47 10.93 8.49
CA LEU A 181 -25.00 10.82 8.55
C LEU A 181 -24.39 11.74 9.61
N GLU A 182 -24.86 12.99 9.69
CA GLU A 182 -24.40 13.98 10.67
C GLU A 182 -24.76 13.58 12.11
N GLU A 183 -25.93 12.99 12.30
CA GLU A 183 -26.37 12.42 13.59
C GLU A 183 -25.49 11.23 14.00
N TYR A 184 -25.18 10.34 13.06
CA TYR A 184 -24.36 9.16 13.33
C TYR A 184 -22.89 9.46 13.61
N ILE A 185 -22.30 10.46 12.95
CA ILE A 185 -20.89 10.87 13.17
C ILE A 185 -20.77 11.83 14.36
N GLY A 186 -21.83 12.56 14.68
CA GLY A 186 -21.85 13.57 15.74
C GLY A 186 -21.90 13.02 17.18
N GLU A 187 -22.06 11.70 17.34
CA GLU A 187 -21.93 10.97 18.61
C GLU A 187 -20.50 10.45 18.86
#